data_AF-A0A645D5Z6-F1
#
_entry.id   AF-A0A645D5Z6-F1
#
_cell.length_a   1.000
_cell.length_b   1.000
_cell.length_c   1.000
_cell.angle_alpha   90.00
_cell.angle_beta   90.00
_cell.angle_gamma   90.00
#
_symmetry.space_group_name_H-M   'P 1'
#
loop_
_entity.id
_entity.type
_entity.pdbx_description
1 polymer ?
#
loop_
_entity_poly.entity_id
_entity_poly.type
_entity_poly.pdbx_seq_one_letter_code
_entity_poly.pdbx_strand_id
1 'polypeptide(L)'
;MRVWRVGDIEYTETKQFAVYREGKLSFKELVKNALSKNTQQKMVEGVQPFPLNKAIDFKNQYLAGFQAEKRDIEYQAIRSEVESELKDYSEKLLRETASGYTTLTGVRSSVAINNQKNNYLLLPVWLVTYRSRDSKKVYYYAMNGQTGKVSGVLPVSKKKLGFTSLSIFTITAILLMIVGYLI
;
A
#
# COMPACT_ATOMS: atom_id res chain seq x y z
N MET A 1 -29.54 -11.01 -6.25
CA MET A 1 -30.00 -12.41 -6.16
C MET A 1 -31.06 -12.47 -5.09
N ARG A 2 -32.20 -13.10 -5.36
CA ARG A 2 -33.24 -13.32 -4.34
C ARG A 2 -33.41 -14.82 -4.19
N VAL A 3 -33.26 -15.32 -2.96
CA VAL A 3 -33.50 -16.72 -2.62
C VAL A 3 -34.71 -16.78 -1.70
N TRP A 4 -35.67 -17.64 -1.99
CA TRP A 4 -36.77 -17.93 -1.08
C TRP A 4 -37.14 -19.41 -1.16
N ARG A 5 -37.67 -19.94 -0.05
CA ARG A 5 -38.03 -21.35 0.08
C ARG A 5 -39.55 -21.49 0.21
N VAL A 6 -40.13 -22.44 -0.52
CA VAL A 6 -41.54 -22.81 -0.41
C VAL A 6 -41.61 -24.31 -0.17
N GLY A 7 -41.95 -24.71 1.07
CA GLY A 7 -41.86 -26.10 1.52
C GLY A 7 -40.42 -26.61 1.48
N ASP A 8 -40.18 -27.66 0.70
CA ASP A 8 -38.86 -28.27 0.50
C ASP A 8 -38.10 -27.77 -0.74
N ILE A 9 -38.68 -26.84 -1.50
CA ILE A 9 -38.08 -26.32 -2.74
C ILE A 9 -37.48 -24.93 -2.50
N GLU A 10 -36.21 -24.77 -2.87
CA GLU A 10 -35.52 -23.48 -2.89
C GLU A 10 -35.56 -22.86 -4.29
N TYR A 11 -36.05 -21.63 -4.38
CA TYR A 11 -36.08 -20.84 -5.61
C TYR A 11 -34.99 -19.76 -5.57
N THR A 12 -34.19 -19.69 -6.64
CA THR A 12 -33.17 -18.64 -6.83
C THR A 12 -33.51 -17.79 -8.04
N GLU A 13 -33.80 -16.51 -7.83
CA GLU A 13 -33.99 -15.52 -8.90
C GLU A 13 -32.69 -14.73 -9.13
N THR A 14 -32.21 -14.79 -10.37
CA THR A 14 -31.04 -14.03 -10.85
C THR A 14 -31.48 -13.01 -11.88
N LYS A 15 -31.28 -11.72 -11.58
CA LYS A 15 -31.50 -10.60 -12.52
C LYS A 15 -30.17 -10.20 -13.13
N GLN A 16 -30.13 -10.09 -14.46
CA GLN A 16 -28.96 -9.67 -15.22
C GLN A 16 -29.16 -8.25 -15.74
N PHE A 17 -28.11 -7.43 -15.65
CA PHE A 17 -28.13 -6.03 -16.07
C PHE A 17 -26.88 -5.72 -16.88
N ALA A 18 -27.02 -4.90 -17.91
CA ALA A 18 -25.88 -4.26 -18.57
C ALA A 18 -25.51 -3.00 -17.80
N VAL A 19 -24.32 -2.99 -17.17
CA VAL A 19 -23.87 -1.90 -16.32
C VAL A 19 -22.78 -1.11 -17.03
N TYR A 20 -22.99 0.19 -17.17
CA TYR A 20 -22.02 1.13 -17.73
C TYR A 20 -21.64 2.16 -16.67
N ARG A 21 -20.34 2.51 -16.62
CA ARG A 21 -19.78 3.55 -15.74
C ARG A 21 -18.79 4.37 -16.54
N GLU A 22 -18.93 5.68 -16.44
CA GLU A 22 -18.01 6.66 -17.03
C GLU A 22 -17.75 7.76 -16.02
N GLY A 23 -16.59 8.40 -16.12
CA GLY A 23 -16.23 9.48 -15.21
C GLY A 23 -14.91 10.12 -15.57
N LYS A 24 -14.69 11.32 -15.02
CA LYS A 24 -13.40 12.00 -15.05
C LYS A 24 -12.77 11.90 -13.67
N LEU A 25 -11.56 11.34 -13.62
CA LEU A 25 -10.80 11.17 -12.39
C LEU A 25 -9.60 12.12 -12.38
N SER A 26 -9.24 12.62 -11.21
CA SER A 26 -8.06 13.47 -11.02
C SER A 26 -7.27 12.95 -9.82
N PHE A 27 -6.01 12.59 -10.08
CA PHE A 27 -5.07 12.15 -9.06
C PHE A 27 -4.08 13.27 -8.79
N LYS A 28 -4.03 13.77 -7.55
CA LYS A 28 -3.14 14.87 -7.16
C LYS A 28 -1.90 14.42 -6.36
N GLU A 29 -1.95 13.25 -5.74
CA GLU A 29 -0.98 12.85 -4.72
C GLU A 29 -0.30 11.51 -5.04
N LEU A 30 -0.04 11.23 -6.32
CA LEU A 30 0.73 10.06 -6.70
C LEU A 30 2.23 10.35 -6.57
N VAL A 31 2.84 9.87 -5.48
CA VAL A 31 4.28 10.02 -5.21
C VAL A 31 5.01 8.73 -5.53
N LYS A 32 6.00 8.80 -6.42
CA LYS A 32 6.91 7.71 -6.76
C LYS A 32 8.32 8.00 -6.26
N ASN A 33 8.96 6.98 -5.71
CA ASN A 33 10.36 7.07 -5.34
C ASN A 33 11.23 7.10 -6.62
N ALA A 34 12.12 8.08 -6.71
CA ALA A 34 13.04 8.26 -7.84
C ALA A 34 14.50 7.89 -7.49
N LEU A 35 14.69 7.05 -6.47
CA LEU A 35 15.98 6.58 -5.96
C LEU A 35 16.10 5.05 -6.09
N SER A 36 16.99 4.57 -6.96
CA SER A 36 17.22 3.15 -7.23
C SER A 36 17.92 2.42 -6.09
N LYS A 37 18.84 3.10 -5.39
CA LYS A 37 19.63 2.52 -4.30
C LYS A 37 18.80 2.18 -3.05
N ASN A 38 17.71 2.92 -2.83
CA ASN A 38 16.83 2.74 -1.68
C ASN A 38 15.61 1.85 -1.97
N THR A 39 15.45 1.38 -3.21
CA THR A 39 14.29 0.58 -3.65
C THR A 39 14.20 -0.77 -2.95
N GLN A 40 15.33 -1.43 -2.68
CA GLN A 40 15.33 -2.76 -2.02
C GLN A 40 14.70 -2.74 -0.63
N GLN A 41 14.63 -1.57 0.01
CA GLN A 41 14.18 -1.46 1.38
C GLN A 41 12.85 -0.73 1.53
N LYS A 42 12.24 -0.30 0.40
CA LYS A 42 10.94 0.41 0.37
C LYS A 42 10.80 1.52 1.43
N MET A 43 11.92 2.12 1.82
CA MET A 43 11.98 2.97 3.02
C MET A 43 11.13 4.23 2.85
N VAL A 44 11.28 4.89 1.70
CA VAL A 44 10.55 6.12 1.36
C VAL A 44 9.06 5.82 1.14
N GLU A 45 8.73 4.67 0.55
CA GLU A 45 7.35 4.21 0.37
C GLU A 45 6.66 3.92 1.71
N GLY A 46 7.39 3.35 2.66
CA GLY A 46 6.86 2.98 3.98
C GLY A 46 6.43 4.17 4.84
N VAL A 47 7.03 5.35 4.63
CA VAL A 47 6.75 6.57 5.41
C VAL A 47 5.73 7.50 4.74
N GLN A 48 5.19 7.13 3.58
CA GLN A 48 4.07 7.82 2.95
C GLN A 48 2.77 7.70 3.79
N PRO A 49 1.82 8.65 3.69
CA PRO A 49 1.78 9.80 2.77
C PRO A 49 2.51 11.03 3.29
N PHE A 50 2.97 11.87 2.36
CA PHE A 50 3.45 13.23 2.65
C PHE A 50 2.33 14.24 2.38
N PRO A 51 2.12 15.25 3.25
CA PRO A 51 1.12 16.29 3.02
C PRO A 51 1.57 17.24 1.90
N LEU A 52 1.30 16.87 0.64
CA LEU A 52 1.72 17.63 -0.55
C LEU A 52 1.02 18.98 -0.68
N ASN A 53 -0.11 19.18 -0.02
CA ASN A 53 -0.77 20.48 0.08
C ASN A 53 0.06 21.54 0.82
N LYS A 54 1.10 21.12 1.55
CA LYS A 54 2.07 22.00 2.22
C LYS A 54 3.37 22.17 1.41
N ALA A 55 3.42 21.67 0.17
CA ALA A 55 4.59 21.84 -0.69
C ALA A 55 4.80 23.32 -1.02
N ILE A 56 6.07 23.74 -0.98
CA ILE A 56 6.51 25.10 -1.28
C ILE A 56 7.62 25.04 -2.32
N ASP A 57 7.87 26.16 -3.00
CA ASP A 57 8.95 26.26 -3.97
C ASP A 57 10.30 25.92 -3.34
N PHE A 58 11.06 25.10 -4.05
CA PHE A 58 12.36 24.66 -3.60
C PHE A 58 13.34 25.84 -3.53
N LYS A 59 14.05 25.94 -2.40
CA LYS A 59 15.15 26.87 -2.19
C LYS A 59 16.39 26.08 -1.80
N ASN A 60 17.55 26.46 -2.36
CA ASN A 60 18.83 25.81 -2.06
C ASN A 60 19.16 25.79 -0.56
N GLN A 61 18.65 26.75 0.20
CA GLN A 61 18.81 26.83 1.66
C GLN A 61 18.28 25.59 2.40
N TYR A 62 17.31 24.86 1.84
CA TYR A 62 16.79 23.63 2.44
C TYR A 62 17.80 22.47 2.44
N LEU A 63 18.87 22.58 1.65
CA LEU A 63 19.98 21.61 1.67
C LEU A 63 21.03 21.94 2.74
N ALA A 64 21.03 23.15 3.31
CA ALA A 64 22.02 23.56 4.29
C ALA A 64 21.84 22.76 5.58
N GLY A 65 22.87 22.00 5.97
CA GLY A 65 22.85 21.16 7.17
C GLY A 65 22.16 19.80 7.00
N PHE A 66 21.69 19.45 5.79
CA PHE A 66 21.07 18.16 5.51
C PHE A 66 21.80 17.40 4.41
N GLN A 67 21.90 16.08 4.56
CA GLN A 67 22.30 15.21 3.46
C GLN A 67 21.09 14.97 2.55
N ALA A 68 21.22 15.32 1.27
CA ALA A 68 20.20 15.06 0.27
C ALA A 68 20.68 14.04 -0.75
N GLU A 69 19.83 13.07 -1.06
CA GLU A 69 20.07 12.13 -2.15
C GLU A 69 19.54 12.69 -3.47
N LYS A 70 20.40 12.74 -4.47
CA LYS A 70 20.02 13.13 -5.83
C LYS A 70 19.29 11.97 -6.50
N ARG A 71 18.15 12.26 -7.13
CA ARG A 71 17.42 11.33 -7.99
C ARG A 71 18.34 10.66 -9.03
N ASP A 72 18.16 9.38 -9.23
CA ASP A 72 18.86 8.57 -10.24
C ASP A 72 17.91 7.86 -11.22
N ILE A 73 16.60 7.90 -10.94
CA ILE A 73 15.55 7.42 -11.84
C ILE A 73 14.91 8.61 -12.56
N GLU A 74 14.90 8.55 -13.88
CA GLU A 74 14.18 9.50 -14.73
C GLU A 74 12.71 9.09 -14.90
N TYR A 75 11.82 10.07 -15.08
CA TYR A 75 10.38 9.80 -15.24
C TYR A 75 10.09 8.83 -16.39
N GLN A 76 10.84 8.93 -17.49
CA GLN A 76 10.66 8.08 -18.66
C GLN A 76 10.84 6.59 -18.33
N ALA A 77 11.66 6.25 -17.34
CA ALA A 77 11.89 4.86 -16.92
C ALA A 77 10.71 4.27 -16.13
N ILE A 78 9.94 5.11 -15.42
CA ILE A 78 8.80 4.69 -14.59
C ILE A 78 7.44 5.03 -15.23
N ARG A 79 7.46 5.66 -16.41
CA ARG A 79 6.24 6.15 -17.07
C ARG A 79 5.22 5.04 -17.29
N SER A 80 5.64 3.90 -17.82
CA SER A 80 4.74 2.77 -18.09
C SER A 80 4.12 2.20 -16.81
N GLU A 81 4.90 2.11 -15.74
CA GLU A 81 4.42 1.66 -14.43
C GLU A 81 3.36 2.62 -13.87
N VAL A 82 3.65 3.93 -13.90
CA VAL A 82 2.73 4.98 -13.44
C VAL A 82 1.44 4.98 -14.25
N GLU A 83 1.54 4.87 -15.58
CA GLU A 83 0.35 4.81 -16.44
C GLU A 83 -0.48 3.54 -16.18
N SER A 84 0.15 2.39 -15.94
CA SER A 84 -0.55 1.15 -15.57
C SER A 84 -1.27 1.30 -14.22
N GLU A 85 -0.59 1.82 -13.19
CA GLU A 85 -1.19 1.99 -11.87
C GLU A 85 -2.36 2.98 -11.89
N LEU A 86 -2.25 4.08 -12.65
CA LEU A 86 -3.35 5.02 -12.83
C LEU A 86 -4.56 4.38 -13.52
N LYS A 87 -4.34 3.51 -14.50
CA LYS A 87 -5.41 2.75 -15.17
C LYS A 87 -6.09 1.80 -14.20
N ASP A 88 -5.30 1.04 -13.43
CA ASP A 88 -5.81 0.08 -12.44
C ASP A 88 -6.62 0.79 -11.34
N TYR A 89 -6.11 1.91 -10.81
CA TYR A 89 -6.84 2.73 -9.84
C TYR A 89 -8.12 3.33 -10.42
N SER A 90 -8.08 3.78 -11.67
CA SER A 90 -9.26 4.33 -12.35
C SER A 90 -10.34 3.28 -12.55
N GLU A 91 -9.96 2.09 -13.00
CA GLU A 91 -10.88 0.96 -13.15
C GLU A 91 -11.46 0.55 -11.80
N LYS A 92 -10.62 0.42 -10.77
CA LYS A 92 -11.06 0.04 -9.43
C LYS A 92 -12.06 1.05 -8.86
N LEU A 93 -11.77 2.34 -8.94
CA LEU A 93 -12.67 3.39 -8.47
C LEU A 93 -14.02 3.34 -9.20
N LEU A 94 -14.02 3.24 -10.53
CA LEU A 94 -15.26 3.13 -11.30
C LEU A 94 -16.04 1.85 -10.96
N ARG A 95 -15.34 0.73 -10.77
CA ARG A 95 -15.95 -0.54 -10.38
C ARG A 95 -16.58 -0.47 -9.00
N GLU A 96 -15.96 0.20 -8.04
CA GLU A 96 -16.51 0.41 -6.69
C GLU A 96 -17.80 1.25 -6.71
N THR A 97 -17.99 2.13 -7.72
CA THR A 97 -19.27 2.84 -7.91
C THR A 97 -20.41 1.96 -8.45
N ALA A 98 -20.13 0.75 -8.91
CA ALA A 98 -21.15 -0.22 -9.31
C ALA A 98 -21.72 -0.98 -8.10
N SER A 99 -22.08 -0.22 -7.05
CA SER A 99 -22.75 -0.76 -5.86
C SER A 99 -24.16 -1.25 -6.19
N GLY A 100 -24.60 -2.34 -5.55
CA GLY A 100 -25.95 -2.91 -5.71
C GLY A 100 -26.03 -4.17 -6.57
N TYR A 101 -24.90 -4.64 -7.11
CA TYR A 101 -24.81 -5.90 -7.84
C TYR A 101 -24.04 -6.95 -7.03
N THR A 102 -24.50 -8.21 -7.07
CA THR A 102 -23.85 -9.33 -6.36
C THR A 102 -22.52 -9.72 -7.02
N THR A 103 -22.47 -9.71 -8.36
CA THR A 103 -21.29 -10.08 -9.14
C THR A 103 -21.22 -9.22 -10.39
N LEU A 104 -20.01 -8.82 -10.78
CA LEU A 104 -19.71 -8.16 -12.05
C LEU A 104 -18.79 -9.08 -12.86
N THR A 105 -19.21 -9.45 -14.07
CA THR A 105 -18.45 -10.32 -15.00
C THR A 105 -18.21 -9.59 -16.32
N GLY A 106 -17.17 -10.00 -17.07
CA GLY A 106 -16.90 -9.43 -18.40
C GLY A 106 -16.53 -7.94 -18.37
N VAL A 107 -15.91 -7.47 -17.29
CA VAL A 107 -15.50 -6.07 -17.13
C VAL A 107 -14.52 -5.71 -18.24
N ARG A 108 -14.85 -4.66 -18.99
CA ARG A 108 -13.96 -4.02 -19.97
C ARG A 108 -13.82 -2.57 -19.58
N SER A 109 -12.58 -2.11 -19.48
CA SER A 109 -12.25 -0.73 -19.14
C SER A 109 -11.43 -0.11 -20.27
N SER A 110 -11.59 1.20 -20.45
CA SER A 110 -10.72 2.00 -21.30
C SER A 110 -10.46 3.30 -20.56
N VAL A 111 -9.19 3.60 -20.34
CA VAL A 111 -8.75 4.76 -19.56
C VAL A 111 -7.72 5.51 -20.38
N ALA A 112 -8.02 6.78 -20.64
CA ALA A 112 -7.15 7.72 -21.35
C ALA A 112 -6.65 8.79 -20.38
N ILE A 113 -5.33 9.03 -20.38
CA ILE A 113 -4.70 10.08 -19.57
C ILE A 113 -4.66 11.35 -20.43
N ASN A 114 -5.52 12.31 -20.09
CA ASN A 114 -5.68 13.54 -20.90
C ASN A 114 -4.69 14.64 -20.54
N ASN A 115 -4.29 14.74 -19.27
CA ASN A 115 -3.38 15.77 -18.79
C ASN A 115 -2.51 15.21 -17.68
N GLN A 116 -1.20 15.44 -17.78
CA GLN A 116 -0.24 14.93 -16.82
C GLN A 116 0.84 15.98 -16.58
N LYS A 117 1.11 16.27 -15.30
CA LYS A 117 2.18 17.15 -14.86
C LYS A 117 3.09 16.38 -13.91
N ASN A 118 4.35 16.24 -14.29
CA ASN A 118 5.36 15.56 -13.49
C ASN A 118 6.27 16.61 -12.87
N ASN A 119 6.33 16.64 -11.53
CA ASN A 119 7.20 17.52 -10.78
C ASN A 119 8.11 16.69 -9.89
N TYR A 120 9.33 17.15 -9.69
CA TYR A 120 10.24 16.57 -8.71
C TYR A 120 10.05 17.26 -7.36
N LEU A 121 10.07 16.47 -6.29
CA LEU A 121 9.88 16.93 -4.93
C LEU A 121 11.08 16.53 -4.08
N LEU A 122 11.54 17.46 -3.23
CA LEU A 122 12.45 17.16 -2.14
C LEU A 122 11.59 16.89 -0.89
N LEU A 123 11.67 15.67 -0.35
CA LEU A 123 10.89 15.25 0.81
C LEU A 123 11.80 15.11 2.04
N PRO A 124 11.41 15.66 3.20
CA PRO A 124 12.19 15.52 4.42
C PRO A 124 11.95 14.13 5.02
N VAL A 125 13.02 13.33 5.14
CA VAL A 125 12.98 12.00 5.74
C VAL A 125 14.14 11.88 6.74
N TRP A 126 13.83 11.43 7.95
CA TRP A 126 14.84 11.05 8.92
C TRP A 126 15.19 9.59 8.73
N LEU A 127 16.47 9.29 8.54
CA LEU A 127 16.97 7.93 8.33
C LEU A 127 17.90 7.56 9.49
N VAL A 128 17.60 6.44 10.14
CA VAL A 128 18.43 5.84 11.18
C VAL A 128 18.89 4.48 10.70
N THR A 129 20.20 4.29 10.71
CA THR A 129 20.86 3.07 10.26
C THR A 129 21.45 2.35 11.46
N TYR A 130 20.92 1.17 11.78
CA TYR A 130 21.40 0.34 12.88
C TYR A 130 22.09 -0.92 12.33
N ARG A 131 23.38 -1.09 12.65
CA ARG A 131 24.10 -2.32 12.31
C ARG A 131 24.11 -3.25 13.51
N SER A 132 23.48 -4.42 13.38
CA SER A 132 23.54 -5.44 14.42
C SER A 132 24.96 -6.01 14.52
N ARG A 133 25.45 -6.18 15.76
CA ARG A 133 26.78 -6.75 16.03
C ARG A 133 26.88 -8.21 15.55
N ASP A 134 25.80 -8.96 15.71
CA ASP A 134 25.82 -10.42 15.54
C ASP A 134 25.64 -10.86 14.07
N SER A 135 24.82 -10.14 13.31
CA SER A 135 24.37 -10.62 11.99
C SER A 135 25.03 -9.92 10.80
N LYS A 136 25.91 -8.93 11.03
CA LYS A 136 26.39 -7.96 10.01
C LYS A 136 25.27 -7.30 9.19
N LYS A 137 24.00 -7.50 9.54
CA LYS A 137 22.85 -6.92 8.86
C LYS A 137 22.68 -5.48 9.29
N VAL A 138 22.42 -4.65 8.29
CA VAL A 138 22.07 -3.25 8.47
C VAL A 138 20.55 -3.14 8.43
N TYR A 139 20.00 -2.57 9.49
CA TYR A 139 18.59 -2.28 9.66
C TYR A 139 18.40 -0.79 9.43
N TYR A 140 17.39 -0.45 8.66
CA TYR A 140 17.09 0.92 8.33
C TYR A 140 15.71 1.27 8.85
N TYR A 141 15.63 2.47 9.40
CA TYR A 141 14.42 3.07 9.90
C TYR A 141 14.27 4.42 9.22
N ALA A 142 13.13 4.62 8.58
CA ALA A 142 12.74 5.89 8.02
C ALA A 142 11.63 6.48 8.86
N MET A 143 11.65 7.80 9.03
CA MET A 143 10.57 8.57 9.61
C MET A 143 10.24 9.73 8.69
N ASN A 144 8.96 9.91 8.42
CA ASN A 144 8.45 11.08 7.71
C ASN A 144 8.75 12.34 8.52
N GLY A 145 9.51 13.28 7.96
CA GLY A 145 9.90 14.51 8.64
C GLY A 145 8.76 15.50 8.89
N GLN A 146 7.60 15.34 8.22
CA GLN A 146 6.43 16.19 8.40
C GLN A 146 5.38 15.58 9.32
N THR A 147 5.15 14.27 9.24
CA THR A 147 4.08 13.59 9.97
C THR A 147 4.56 12.77 11.16
N GLY A 148 5.86 12.47 11.24
CA GLY A 148 6.42 11.57 12.25
C GLY A 148 6.11 10.09 12.02
N LYS A 149 5.44 9.73 10.91
CA LYS A 149 5.17 8.31 10.58
C LYS A 149 6.48 7.55 10.41
N VAL A 150 6.64 6.44 11.13
CA VAL A 150 7.83 5.59 11.10
C VAL A 150 7.58 4.33 10.29
N SER A 151 8.58 3.91 9.52
CA SER A 151 8.63 2.60 8.87
C SER A 151 10.04 2.05 8.90
N GLY A 152 10.18 0.76 9.15
CA GLY A 152 11.50 0.13 9.20
C GLY A 152 11.43 -1.34 9.52
N VAL A 153 12.57 -2.01 9.34
CA VAL A 153 12.71 -3.43 9.65
C VAL A 153 13.36 -3.56 11.02
N LEU A 154 12.63 -4.15 11.97
CA LEU A 154 13.15 -4.38 13.32
C LEU A 154 14.01 -5.66 13.37
N PRO A 155 15.12 -5.66 14.14
CA PRO A 155 15.89 -6.87 14.42
C PRO A 155 15.10 -7.77 15.36
N VAL A 156 14.34 -8.71 14.79
CA VAL A 156 13.63 -9.73 15.57
C VAL A 156 14.51 -10.94 15.79
N SER A 157 14.66 -11.36 17.06
CA SER A 157 15.33 -12.62 17.38
C SER A 157 14.39 -13.78 17.05
N LYS A 158 14.67 -14.50 15.95
CA LYS A 158 13.90 -15.67 15.52
C LYS A 158 13.77 -16.73 16.62
N LYS A 159 14.80 -16.88 17.46
CA LYS A 159 14.79 -17.81 18.61
C LYS A 159 13.75 -17.39 19.65
N LYS A 160 13.77 -16.12 20.07
CA LYS A 160 12.78 -15.59 21.04
C LYS A 160 11.36 -15.65 20.47
N LEU A 161 11.20 -15.31 19.19
CA LEU A 161 9.91 -15.36 18.51
C LEU A 161 9.38 -16.79 18.44
N GLY A 162 10.21 -17.77 18.05
CA GLY A 162 9.83 -19.18 18.00
C GLY A 162 9.41 -19.73 19.37
N PHE A 163 10.17 -19.42 20.42
CA PHE A 163 9.81 -19.85 21.78
C PHE A 163 8.49 -19.24 22.24
N THR A 164 8.32 -17.93 22.04
CA THR A 164 7.09 -17.21 22.42
C THR A 164 5.87 -17.74 21.67
N SER A 165 5.98 -17.94 20.35
CA SER A 165 4.91 -18.52 19.53
C SER A 165 4.55 -19.94 19.96
N LEU A 166 5.55 -20.78 20.25
CA LEU A 166 5.31 -22.15 20.72
C LEU A 166 4.60 -22.17 22.07
N SER A 167 5.04 -21.35 23.02
CA SER A 167 4.39 -21.26 24.34
C SER A 167 2.93 -20.85 24.24
N ILE A 168 2.62 -19.81 23.45
CA ILE A 168 1.23 -19.36 23.23
C ILE A 168 0.42 -20.50 22.60
N PHE A 169 0.95 -21.13 21.53
CA PHE A 169 0.28 -22.23 20.85
C PHE A 169 -0.06 -23.38 21.81
N THR A 170 0.91 -23.85 22.59
CA THR A 170 0.71 -24.95 23.54
C THR A 170 -0.36 -24.61 24.58
N ILE A 171 -0.36 -23.39 25.12
CA ILE A 171 -1.38 -22.95 26.09
C ILE A 171 -2.77 -22.94 25.44
N THR A 172 -2.91 -22.35 24.25
CA THR A 172 -4.20 -22.33 23.53
C THR A 172 -4.68 -23.73 23.16
N ALA A 173 -3.78 -24.62 22.74
CA ALA A 173 -4.13 -26.00 22.38
C ALA A 173 -4.64 -26.79 23.60
N ILE A 174 -3.99 -26.65 24.76
CA ILE A 174 -4.42 -27.29 26.01
C ILE A 174 -5.81 -26.76 26.42
N LEU A 175 -6.02 -25.44 26.38
CA LEU A 175 -7.32 -24.85 26.71
C LEU A 175 -8.44 -25.36 25.79
N LEU A 176 -8.19 -25.42 24.49
CA LEU A 176 -9.16 -25.96 23.52
C LEU A 176 -9.43 -27.45 23.74
N MET A 177 -8.42 -28.24 24.10
CA MET A 177 -8.63 -29.66 24.45
C MET A 177 -9.47 -29.82 25.72
N ILE A 178 -9.24 -29.01 26.75
CA ILE A 178 -10.04 -29.05 27.99
C ILE A 178 -11.49 -28.67 27.69
N VAL A 179 -11.72 -27.58 26.95
CA VAL A 179 -13.07 -27.15 26.56
C VAL A 179 -13.76 -28.22 25.71
N GLY A 180 -13.06 -28.78 24.73
CA GLY A 180 -13.60 -29.85 23.89
C GLY A 180 -13.82 -31.19 24.61
N TYR A 181 -13.18 -31.40 25.76
CA TYR A 181 -13.44 -32.56 26.62
C TYR A 181 -14.64 -32.35 27.55
N LEU A 182 -14.92 -31.10 27.93
CA LEU A 182 -16.02 -30.73 28.83
C LEU A 182 -17.36 -30.47 28.10
N ILE A 183 -17.33 -30.37 26.76
CA ILE A 183 -18.50 -30.28 25.88
C ILE A 183 -18.78 -31.68 25.31
#